data_AF-A0A9P1I4T0-F1
#
_entry.id   AF-A0A9P1I4T0-F1
#
_cell.length_a   1.000
_cell.length_b   1.000
_cell.length_c   1.000
_cell.angle_alpha   90.00
_cell.angle_beta   90.00
_cell.angle_gamma   90.00
#
_symmetry.space_group_name_H-M   'P 1'
#
loop_
_entity.id
_entity.type
_entity.pdbx_description
1 polymer ?
#
loop_
_entity_poly.entity_id
_entity_poly.type
_entity_poly.pdbx_seq_one_letter_code
_entity_poly.pdbx_strand_id
1 'polypeptide(L)'
;MADLFRKPKKNIQPRKKVETEIEEEDDSSRVSDIRDLQKSRERKNGLTELECAVGISKAAALEDGIQMTGGGMVMTSKKKAAMEAASIEQGLREQFEKETMLRDEHEELRKFIDDGLNRQEETSSTSKEQEKFTSLTAEDRDAALLQRAAGRVKGNQSKKETELLSEHMLAGIPEVDLGISARITNILKTEKKKRFLLDKSKAIASGQPLPEEPEEPKRKHQRKPFRR
;
A
#
# COMPACT_ATOMS: atom_id res chain seq x y z
N MET A 1 2.45 46.84 -28.20
CA MET A 1 1.63 46.17 -29.23
C MET A 1 1.56 44.66 -28.94
N ALA A 2 0.84 44.22 -27.89
CA ALA A 2 0.78 42.80 -27.55
C ALA A 2 -0.52 42.31 -26.89
N ASP A 3 -1.65 43.03 -27.02
CA ASP A 3 -2.89 42.67 -26.31
C ASP A 3 -4.14 42.57 -27.20
N LEU A 4 -4.00 42.40 -28.51
CA LEU A 4 -5.14 42.37 -29.45
C LEU A 4 -5.73 40.97 -29.72
N PHE A 5 -5.24 39.90 -29.06
CA PHE A 5 -5.67 38.52 -29.35
C PHE A 5 -6.03 37.66 -28.12
N ARG A 6 -6.45 38.26 -26.99
CA ARG A 6 -7.04 37.46 -25.89
C ARG A 6 -8.56 37.36 -26.04
N LYS A 7 -9.06 36.17 -26.40
CA LYS A 7 -10.50 35.88 -26.45
C LYS A 7 -11.11 35.94 -25.05
N PRO A 8 -12.31 36.54 -24.87
CA PRO A 8 -12.95 36.62 -23.57
C PRO A 8 -13.38 35.22 -23.08
N LYS A 9 -13.07 34.90 -21.82
CA LYS A 9 -13.54 33.66 -21.17
C LYS A 9 -15.04 33.79 -20.91
N LYS A 10 -15.83 32.85 -21.41
CA LYS A 10 -17.28 32.78 -21.12
C LYS A 10 -17.50 32.25 -19.70
N ASN A 11 -18.33 32.93 -18.91
CA ASN A 11 -18.78 32.44 -17.61
C ASN A 11 -19.67 31.21 -17.81
N ILE A 12 -19.20 30.06 -17.33
CA ILE A 12 -19.97 28.82 -17.31
C ILE A 12 -20.78 28.82 -16.01
N GLN A 13 -22.11 28.84 -16.13
CA GLN A 13 -23.03 28.69 -15.00
C GLN A 13 -22.85 27.27 -14.41
N PRO A 14 -22.63 27.11 -13.09
CA PRO A 14 -22.62 25.78 -12.48
C PRO A 14 -24.01 25.16 -12.58
N ARG A 15 -24.08 23.90 -13.03
CA ARG A 15 -25.33 23.14 -13.08
C ARG A 15 -25.90 22.99 -11.67
N LYS A 16 -27.17 23.37 -11.50
CA LYS A 16 -27.95 23.11 -10.29
C LYS A 16 -28.16 21.60 -10.20
N LYS A 17 -27.67 20.94 -9.14
CA LYS A 17 -27.99 19.54 -8.86
C LYS A 17 -29.48 19.47 -8.52
N VAL A 18 -30.24 18.77 -9.35
CA VAL A 18 -31.59 18.31 -9.01
C VAL A 18 -31.40 16.91 -8.48
N GLU A 19 -31.70 16.71 -7.20
CA GLU A 19 -31.82 15.39 -6.59
C GLU A 19 -33.16 14.81 -7.05
N THR A 20 -33.12 14.00 -8.09
CA THR A 20 -34.23 13.13 -8.50
C THR A 20 -33.82 11.70 -8.19
N GLU A 21 -34.64 11.05 -7.38
CA GLU A 21 -34.57 9.61 -7.08
C GLU A 21 -34.55 8.81 -8.39
N ILE A 22 -33.58 7.91 -8.53
CA ILE A 22 -33.17 7.32 -9.80
C ILE A 22 -33.97 6.02 -10.05
N GLU A 23 -34.88 6.06 -11.02
CA GLU A 23 -35.31 4.89 -11.78
C GLU A 23 -34.24 4.64 -12.87
N GLU A 24 -33.30 3.72 -12.62
CA GLU A 24 -32.09 3.51 -13.45
C GLU A 24 -32.37 3.03 -14.89
N GLU A 25 -33.57 2.53 -15.17
CA GLU A 25 -33.89 1.89 -16.44
C GLU A 25 -34.13 2.93 -17.57
N ASP A 26 -34.79 4.06 -17.25
CA ASP A 26 -35.15 5.10 -18.22
C ASP A 26 -33.99 6.06 -18.56
N ASP A 27 -33.00 6.20 -17.67
CA ASP A 27 -31.85 7.07 -17.92
C ASP A 27 -30.92 6.49 -18.99
N SER A 28 -30.83 5.15 -19.09
CA SER A 28 -29.98 4.48 -20.06
C SER A 28 -30.46 4.67 -21.51
N SER A 29 -31.78 4.56 -21.74
CA SER A 29 -32.43 4.75 -23.03
C SER A 29 -32.40 6.22 -23.45
N ARG A 30 -32.62 7.14 -22.50
CA ARG A 30 -32.51 8.58 -22.73
C ARG A 30 -31.10 9.00 -23.14
N VAL A 31 -30.08 8.41 -22.52
CA VAL A 31 -28.67 8.67 -22.87
C VAL A 31 -28.33 8.11 -24.25
N SER A 32 -28.83 6.93 -24.64
CA SER A 32 -28.62 6.41 -26.00
C SER A 32 -29.27 7.30 -27.06
N ASP A 33 -30.50 7.75 -26.83
CA ASP A 33 -31.24 8.62 -27.76
C ASP A 33 -30.51 9.96 -27.96
N ILE A 34 -30.00 10.54 -26.87
CA ILE A 34 -29.20 11.77 -26.92
C ILE A 34 -27.91 11.56 -27.72
N ARG A 35 -27.25 10.41 -27.53
CA ARG A 35 -26.00 10.08 -28.23
C ARG A 35 -26.22 9.92 -29.73
N ASP A 36 -27.34 9.32 -30.12
CA ASP A 36 -27.66 9.13 -31.54
C ASP A 36 -28.11 10.44 -32.21
N LEU A 37 -28.81 11.32 -31.49
CA LEU A 37 -29.06 12.70 -31.92
C LEU A 37 -27.76 13.49 -32.10
N GLN A 38 -26.77 13.31 -31.22
CA GLN A 38 -25.46 13.96 -31.36
C GLN A 38 -24.73 13.47 -32.61
N LYS A 39 -24.64 12.15 -32.82
CA LYS A 39 -24.05 11.56 -34.05
C LYS A 39 -24.74 12.05 -35.31
N SER A 40 -26.07 12.21 -35.31
CA SER A 40 -26.81 12.74 -36.47
C SER A 40 -26.47 14.20 -36.80
N ARG A 41 -26.04 14.97 -35.79
CA ARG A 41 -25.63 16.38 -35.94
C ARG A 41 -24.16 16.55 -36.30
N GLU A 42 -23.36 15.49 -36.18
CA GLU A 42 -21.98 15.50 -36.63
C GLU A 42 -21.95 15.65 -38.15
N ARG A 43 -21.41 16.79 -38.62
CA ARG A 43 -21.15 16.96 -40.05
C ARG A 43 -20.02 16.00 -40.41
N LYS A 44 -20.30 15.07 -41.33
CA LYS A 44 -19.24 14.25 -41.92
C LYS A 44 -18.29 15.18 -42.66
N ASN A 45 -17.00 15.13 -42.32
CA ASN A 45 -15.98 15.80 -43.10
C ASN A 45 -16.04 15.24 -44.54
N GLY A 46 -15.81 16.10 -45.53
CA GLY A 46 -15.74 15.67 -46.92
C GLY A 46 -14.59 14.69 -47.15
N LEU A 47 -14.57 14.07 -48.32
CA LEU A 47 -13.46 13.21 -48.73
C LEU A 47 -12.17 14.04 -48.81
N THR A 48 -11.10 13.47 -48.28
CA THR A 48 -9.75 14.04 -48.33
C THR A 48 -9.21 13.98 -49.77
N GLU A 49 -8.29 14.85 -50.18
CA GLU A 49 -7.75 14.89 -51.57
C GLU A 49 -7.25 13.51 -52.04
N LEU A 50 -6.61 12.75 -51.16
CA LEU A 50 -6.15 11.38 -51.42
C LEU A 50 -7.31 10.38 -51.57
N GLU A 51 -8.36 10.51 -50.76
CA GLU A 51 -9.53 9.65 -50.83
C GLU A 51 -10.36 9.91 -52.09
N CYS A 52 -10.43 11.17 -52.53
CA CYS A 52 -11.02 11.55 -53.82
C CYS A 52 -10.25 10.97 -55.01
N ALA A 53 -8.91 10.95 -54.94
CA ALA A 53 -8.07 10.50 -56.04
C ALA A 53 -7.93 8.96 -56.13
N VAL A 54 -7.79 8.28 -55.00
CA VAL A 54 -7.42 6.84 -54.95
C VAL A 54 -8.56 5.97 -54.43
N GLY A 55 -9.56 6.56 -53.76
CA GLY A 55 -10.65 5.87 -53.08
C GLY A 55 -10.33 5.54 -51.62
N ILE A 56 -11.35 5.51 -50.77
CA ILE A 56 -11.27 5.39 -49.30
C ILE A 56 -10.44 4.17 -48.85
N SER A 57 -10.65 3.01 -49.47
CA SER A 57 -9.98 1.77 -49.08
C SER A 57 -8.47 1.78 -49.37
N LYS A 58 -8.07 2.45 -50.46
CA LYS A 58 -6.66 2.54 -50.88
C LYS A 58 -5.93 3.68 -50.18
N ALA A 59 -6.63 4.77 -49.88
CA ALA A 59 -6.08 5.86 -49.07
C ALA A 59 -5.68 5.39 -47.66
N ALA A 60 -6.52 4.57 -47.00
CA ALA A 60 -6.21 3.99 -45.70
C ALA A 60 -4.94 3.10 -45.73
N ALA A 61 -4.73 2.35 -46.82
CA ALA A 61 -3.55 1.52 -47.00
C ALA A 61 -2.26 2.34 -47.27
N LEU A 62 -2.38 3.50 -47.93
CA LEU A 62 -1.25 4.42 -48.13
C LEU A 62 -0.90 5.19 -46.85
N GLU A 63 -1.89 5.56 -46.04
CA GLU A 63 -1.67 6.26 -44.78
C GLU A 63 -0.90 5.39 -43.76
N ASP A 64 -1.13 4.07 -43.77
CA ASP A 64 -0.37 3.12 -42.96
C ASP A 64 1.07 2.88 -43.48
N GLY A 65 1.36 3.22 -44.74
CA GLY A 65 2.63 2.93 -45.41
C GLY A 65 3.57 4.12 -45.61
N ILE A 66 3.08 5.37 -45.60
CA ILE A 66 3.89 6.54 -45.97
C ILE A 66 3.60 7.72 -45.05
N GLN A 67 4.36 7.79 -43.94
CA GLN A 67 4.66 9.06 -43.26
C GLN A 67 6.18 9.21 -43.18
N MET A 68 6.80 9.34 -44.36
CA MET A 68 8.21 9.71 -44.53
C MET A 68 8.30 11.14 -45.06
N THR A 69 8.01 12.12 -44.19
CA THR A 69 8.39 13.52 -44.44
C THR A 69 9.51 13.87 -43.45
N GLY A 70 10.74 13.50 -43.80
CA GLY A 70 11.95 13.91 -43.09
C GLY A 70 12.43 12.96 -41.98
N GLY A 71 13.24 11.97 -42.36
CA GLY A 71 14.36 11.45 -41.55
C GLY A 71 14.08 10.59 -40.31
N GLY A 72 12.85 10.39 -39.87
CA GLY A 72 12.55 9.50 -38.74
C GLY A 72 11.20 8.82 -38.87
N MET A 73 11.14 7.52 -38.59
CA MET A 73 9.89 6.76 -38.56
C MET A 73 9.03 7.28 -37.39
N VAL A 74 8.06 8.14 -37.68
CA VAL A 74 7.11 8.62 -36.68
C VAL A 74 6.07 7.52 -36.47
N MET A 75 6.28 6.69 -35.44
CA MET A 75 5.27 5.73 -34.98
C MET A 75 3.98 6.48 -34.64
N THR A 76 2.84 6.00 -35.17
CA THR A 76 1.52 6.54 -34.83
C THR A 76 1.30 6.46 -33.32
N SER A 77 0.54 7.42 -32.76
CA SER A 77 0.28 7.50 -31.31
C SER A 77 -0.26 6.18 -30.74
N LYS A 78 -1.07 5.46 -31.52
CA LYS A 78 -1.61 4.15 -31.17
C LYS A 78 -0.53 3.07 -31.02
N LYS A 79 0.45 3.03 -31.94
CA LYS A 79 1.56 2.07 -31.88
C LYS A 79 2.51 2.36 -30.71
N LYS A 80 2.74 3.65 -30.40
CA LYS A 80 3.51 4.05 -29.21
C LYS A 80 2.81 3.64 -27.91
N ALA A 81 1.51 3.92 -27.79
CA ALA A 81 0.72 3.53 -26.62
C ALA A 81 0.66 2.01 -26.42
N ALA A 82 0.55 1.23 -27.51
CA ALA A 82 0.58 -0.24 -27.44
C ALA A 82 1.95 -0.78 -26.99
N MET A 83 3.05 -0.21 -27.46
CA MET A 83 4.40 -0.60 -27.05
C MET A 83 4.67 -0.24 -25.58
N GLU A 84 4.21 0.93 -25.14
CA GLU A 84 4.29 1.37 -23.74
C GLU A 84 3.45 0.48 -22.83
N ALA A 85 2.22 0.12 -23.23
CA ALA A 85 1.37 -0.82 -22.50
C ALA A 85 2.02 -2.21 -22.37
N ALA A 86 2.63 -2.73 -23.44
CA ALA A 86 3.35 -4.00 -23.40
C ALA A 86 4.61 -3.95 -22.50
N SER A 87 5.31 -2.82 -22.47
CA SER A 87 6.46 -2.62 -21.55
C SER A 87 6.02 -2.54 -20.09
N ILE A 88 4.86 -1.92 -19.82
CA ILE A 88 4.29 -1.87 -18.46
C ILE A 88 3.82 -3.24 -18.01
N GLU A 89 3.16 -4.01 -18.89
CA GLU A 89 2.71 -5.38 -18.60
C GLU A 89 3.90 -6.31 -18.27
N GLN A 90 4.98 -6.19 -19.02
CA GLN A 90 6.20 -6.97 -18.78
C GLN A 90 6.90 -6.57 -17.48
N GLY A 91 6.91 -5.27 -17.15
CA GLY A 91 7.42 -4.77 -15.86
C GLY A 91 6.58 -5.23 -14.67
N LEU A 92 5.25 -5.25 -14.80
CA LEU A 92 4.34 -5.78 -13.78
C LEU A 92 4.56 -7.27 -13.56
N ARG A 93 4.71 -8.05 -14.64
CA ARG A 93 4.95 -9.50 -14.55
C ARG A 93 6.27 -9.82 -13.83
N GLU A 94 7.36 -9.13 -14.17
CA GLU A 94 8.64 -9.27 -13.46
C GLU A 94 8.53 -8.90 -11.98
N GLN A 95 7.73 -7.88 -11.65
CA GLN A 95 7.51 -7.47 -10.27
C GLN A 95 6.72 -8.52 -9.48
N PHE A 96 5.69 -9.12 -10.08
CA PHE A 96 4.94 -10.22 -9.47
C PHE A 96 5.80 -11.48 -9.31
N GLU A 97 6.67 -11.81 -10.27
CA GLU A 97 7.59 -12.94 -10.16
C GLU A 97 8.60 -12.72 -9.02
N LYS A 98 9.19 -11.52 -8.90
CA LYS A 98 10.07 -11.14 -7.78
C LYS A 98 9.33 -11.16 -6.44
N GLU A 99 8.11 -10.64 -6.38
CA GLU A 99 7.28 -10.63 -5.15
C GLU A 99 6.86 -12.04 -4.72
N THR A 100 6.49 -12.90 -5.67
CA THR A 100 6.16 -14.30 -5.41
C THR A 100 7.39 -15.04 -4.86
N MET A 101 8.57 -14.83 -5.45
CA MET A 101 9.81 -15.41 -4.92
C MET A 101 10.14 -14.92 -3.50
N LEU A 102 10.04 -13.61 -3.23
CA LEU A 102 10.27 -13.10 -1.88
C LEU A 102 9.26 -13.66 -0.87
N ARG A 103 8.00 -13.81 -1.28
CA ARG A 103 6.94 -14.36 -0.42
C ARG A 103 7.17 -15.82 -0.09
N ASP A 104 7.61 -16.61 -1.05
CA ASP A 104 7.91 -18.03 -0.89
C ASP A 104 9.18 -18.24 -0.02
N GLU A 105 10.23 -17.44 -0.20
CA GLU A 105 11.41 -17.45 0.67
C GLU A 105 11.03 -17.13 2.12
N HIS A 106 10.18 -16.14 2.34
CA HIS A 106 9.69 -15.80 3.68
C HIS A 106 8.82 -16.92 4.29
N GLU A 107 8.04 -17.63 3.49
CA GLU A 107 7.24 -18.76 3.95
C GLU A 107 8.11 -19.96 4.30
N GLU A 108 9.14 -20.24 3.51
CA GLU A 108 10.13 -21.27 3.81
C GLU A 108 10.94 -20.94 5.09
N LEU A 109 11.35 -19.69 5.27
CA LEU A 109 12.01 -19.23 6.50
C LEU A 109 11.10 -19.34 7.73
N ARG A 110 9.81 -19.01 7.61
CA ARG A 110 8.84 -19.21 8.71
C ARG A 110 8.70 -20.68 9.06
N LYS A 111 8.53 -21.55 8.06
CA LYS A 111 8.44 -23.00 8.26
C LYS A 111 9.72 -23.57 8.91
N PHE A 112 10.89 -23.09 8.51
CA PHE A 112 12.16 -23.49 9.11
C PHE A 112 12.29 -23.04 10.57
N ILE A 113 11.85 -21.82 10.90
CA ILE A 113 11.80 -21.33 12.29
C ILE A 113 10.83 -22.16 13.12
N ASP A 114 9.63 -22.43 12.60
CA ASP A 114 8.62 -23.24 13.30
C ASP A 114 9.11 -24.67 13.53
N ASP A 115 9.72 -25.31 12.52
CA ASP A 115 10.32 -26.64 12.65
C ASP A 115 11.50 -26.65 13.65
N GLY A 116 12.34 -25.60 13.65
CA GLY A 116 13.44 -25.44 14.60
C GLY A 116 12.94 -25.25 16.04
N LEU A 117 11.90 -24.44 16.23
CA LEU A 117 11.27 -24.20 17.54
C LEU A 117 10.61 -25.48 18.06
N ASN A 118 9.89 -26.20 17.21
CA ASN A 118 9.24 -27.46 17.55
C ASN A 118 10.27 -28.52 17.95
N ARG A 119 11.39 -28.67 17.23
CA ARG A 119 12.47 -29.60 17.60
C ARG A 119 13.16 -29.21 18.92
N GLN A 120 13.30 -27.91 19.19
CA GLN A 120 13.88 -27.41 20.44
C GLN A 120 12.91 -27.58 21.63
N GLU A 121 11.61 -27.39 21.43
CA GLU A 121 10.59 -27.68 22.44
C GLU A 121 10.45 -29.19 22.68
N GLU A 122 10.45 -30.02 21.64
CA GLU A 122 10.40 -31.48 21.78
C GLU A 122 11.60 -32.01 22.57
N THR A 123 12.81 -31.52 22.32
CA THR A 123 14.02 -31.99 23.04
C THR A 123 14.11 -31.49 24.49
N SER A 124 13.56 -30.30 24.79
CA SER A 124 13.62 -29.69 26.13
C SER A 124 12.43 -30.00 27.03
N SER A 125 11.24 -30.27 26.46
CA SER A 125 10.01 -30.57 27.21
C SER A 125 9.78 -32.06 27.42
N THR A 126 10.09 -32.93 26.45
CA THR A 126 9.78 -34.37 26.58
C THR A 126 10.58 -35.05 27.68
N SER A 127 11.84 -34.66 27.87
CA SER A 127 12.74 -35.27 28.85
C SER A 127 12.55 -34.76 30.30
N LYS A 128 11.97 -33.57 30.50
CA LYS A 128 11.75 -32.98 31.84
C LYS A 128 10.29 -33.02 32.30
N GLU A 129 9.33 -32.99 31.37
CA GLU A 129 7.90 -33.03 31.73
C GLU A 129 7.39 -34.45 31.92
N GLN A 130 7.91 -35.46 31.20
CA GLN A 130 7.47 -36.85 31.37
C GLN A 130 7.79 -37.38 32.78
N GLU A 131 8.97 -37.07 33.33
CA GLU A 131 9.38 -37.43 34.70
C GLU A 131 8.52 -36.75 35.78
N LYS A 132 8.04 -35.51 35.54
CA LYS A 132 7.13 -34.81 36.46
C LYS A 132 5.67 -35.27 36.31
N PHE A 133 5.24 -35.65 35.10
CA PHE A 133 3.89 -36.14 34.89
C PHE A 133 3.73 -37.53 35.52
N THR A 134 4.72 -38.42 35.42
CA THR A 134 4.64 -39.78 35.95
C THR A 134 4.59 -39.86 37.49
N SER A 135 5.13 -38.86 38.20
CA SER A 135 5.20 -38.82 39.67
C SER A 135 4.00 -38.17 40.38
N LEU A 136 3.04 -37.61 39.64
CA LEU A 136 1.85 -36.93 40.18
C LEU A 136 0.64 -37.87 40.36
N THR A 137 -0.21 -37.55 41.34
CA THR A 137 -1.51 -38.22 41.54
C THR A 137 -2.47 -37.91 40.39
N ALA A 138 -3.52 -38.71 40.22
CA ALA A 138 -4.44 -38.57 39.08
C ALA A 138 -5.11 -37.18 39.01
N GLU A 139 -5.46 -36.61 40.16
CA GLU A 139 -6.10 -35.28 40.25
C GLU A 139 -5.12 -34.15 39.88
N ASP A 140 -3.85 -34.27 40.28
CA ASP A 140 -2.81 -33.28 39.94
C ASP A 140 -2.43 -33.30 38.45
N ARG A 141 -2.52 -34.46 37.79
CA ARG A 141 -2.30 -34.58 36.34
C ARG A 141 -3.36 -33.84 35.55
N ASP A 142 -4.62 -33.98 35.95
CA ASP A 142 -5.74 -33.31 35.28
C ASP A 142 -5.65 -31.79 35.45
N ALA A 143 -5.28 -31.31 36.65
CA ALA A 143 -5.04 -29.89 36.90
C ALA A 143 -3.87 -29.34 36.06
N ALA A 144 -2.77 -30.08 35.92
CA ALA A 144 -1.64 -29.69 35.09
C ALA A 144 -2.00 -29.65 33.58
N LEU A 145 -2.82 -30.61 33.11
CA LEU A 145 -3.35 -30.64 31.75
C LEU A 145 -4.24 -29.44 31.46
N LEU A 146 -5.15 -29.10 32.37
CA LEU A 146 -6.01 -27.92 32.29
C LEU A 146 -5.21 -26.61 32.27
N GLN A 147 -4.18 -26.50 33.12
CA GLN A 147 -3.29 -25.34 33.15
C GLN A 147 -2.50 -25.17 31.84
N ARG A 148 -2.03 -26.28 31.26
CA ARG A 148 -1.34 -26.30 29.95
C ARG A 148 -2.27 -25.87 28.82
N ALA A 149 -3.50 -26.37 28.81
CA ALA A 149 -4.52 -25.98 27.82
C ALA A 149 -4.84 -24.48 27.92
N ALA A 150 -5.02 -23.95 29.13
CA ALA A 150 -5.27 -22.53 29.36
C ALA A 150 -4.10 -21.64 28.90
N GLY A 151 -2.85 -22.07 29.10
CA GLY A 151 -1.66 -21.37 28.62
C GLY A 151 -1.62 -21.21 27.09
N ARG A 152 -1.96 -22.27 26.35
CA ARG A 152 -2.02 -22.25 24.88
C ARG A 152 -3.12 -21.33 24.34
N VAL A 153 -4.27 -21.26 25.02
CA VAL A 153 -5.37 -20.35 24.64
C VAL A 153 -4.98 -18.89 24.88
N LYS A 154 -4.30 -18.58 25.99
CA LYS A 154 -3.88 -17.22 26.36
C LYS A 154 -2.90 -16.60 25.35
N GLY A 155 -1.94 -17.38 24.83
CA GLY A 155 -0.98 -16.90 23.83
C GLY A 155 -1.60 -16.58 22.46
N ASN A 156 -2.76 -17.17 22.13
CA ASN A 156 -3.47 -16.93 20.88
C ASN A 156 -4.43 -15.74 20.93
N GLN A 157 -4.83 -15.29 22.13
CA GLN A 157 -5.73 -14.14 22.27
C GLN A 157 -5.00 -12.79 22.16
N SER A 158 -3.77 -12.67 22.68
CA SER A 158 -3.04 -11.40 22.68
C SER A 158 -2.56 -10.95 21.29
N LYS A 159 -2.38 -11.89 20.35
CA LYS A 159 -1.92 -11.59 18.98
C LYS A 159 -3.02 -10.95 18.11
N LYS A 160 -4.30 -11.24 18.39
CA LYS A 160 -5.43 -10.77 17.56
C LYS A 160 -5.81 -9.30 17.82
N GLU A 161 -5.59 -8.79 19.02
CA GLU A 161 -6.02 -7.42 19.37
C GLU A 161 -4.97 -6.34 19.04
N THR A 162 -3.68 -6.68 18.97
CA THR A 162 -2.61 -5.70 18.66
C THR A 162 -2.47 -5.41 17.16
N GLU A 163 -2.98 -6.27 16.30
CA GLU A 163 -2.85 -6.13 14.84
C GLU A 163 -3.94 -5.21 14.25
N LEU A 164 -5.17 -5.29 14.76
CA LEU A 164 -6.32 -4.58 14.19
C LEU A 164 -6.45 -3.10 14.58
N LEU A 165 -5.74 -2.64 15.62
CA LEU A 165 -5.75 -1.23 16.06
C LEU A 165 -4.42 -0.49 15.77
N SER A 166 -3.32 -1.22 15.60
CA SER A 166 -1.99 -0.59 15.46
C SER A 166 -1.80 0.08 14.11
N GLU A 167 -2.32 -0.49 13.03
CA GLU A 167 -2.08 0.06 11.69
C GLU A 167 -2.82 1.38 11.45
N HIS A 168 -4.06 1.51 11.95
CA HIS A 168 -4.81 2.77 11.88
C HIS A 168 -4.26 3.85 12.84
N MET A 169 -3.69 3.46 14.00
CA MET A 169 -3.01 4.41 14.90
C MET A 169 -1.62 4.81 14.40
N LEU A 170 -0.92 3.94 13.67
CA LEU A 170 0.37 4.21 13.03
C LEU A 170 0.20 5.08 11.77
N ALA A 171 -0.80 4.78 10.94
CA ALA A 171 -1.18 5.58 9.77
C ALA A 171 -1.91 6.88 10.15
N GLY A 172 -2.48 6.94 11.36
CA GLY A 172 -3.21 8.09 11.91
C GLY A 172 -2.34 9.20 12.49
N ILE A 173 -1.01 9.10 12.40
CA ILE A 173 -0.13 10.25 12.63
C ILE A 173 -0.01 10.97 11.29
N PRO A 174 -0.79 12.05 11.03
CA PRO A 174 -0.49 12.90 9.90
C PRO A 174 0.95 13.35 10.07
N GLU A 175 1.78 13.14 9.05
CA GLU A 175 3.14 13.64 8.99
C GLU A 175 3.11 15.17 9.02
N VAL A 176 2.98 15.73 10.21
CA VAL A 176 3.27 17.12 10.47
C VAL A 176 4.77 17.23 10.31
N ASP A 177 5.24 17.84 9.22
CA ASP A 177 6.66 18.03 8.95
C ASP A 177 7.34 18.73 10.14
N LEU A 178 7.90 17.96 11.07
CA LEU A 178 8.60 18.46 12.27
C LEU A 178 9.94 19.14 11.92
N GLY A 179 10.31 19.16 10.64
CA GLY A 179 11.61 19.59 10.15
C GLY A 179 12.70 18.52 10.36
N ILE A 180 13.76 18.60 9.54
CA ILE A 180 14.88 17.65 9.55
C ILE A 180 15.56 17.62 10.93
N SER A 181 15.72 18.76 11.59
CA SER A 181 16.35 18.85 12.91
C SER A 181 15.56 18.08 13.98
N ALA A 182 14.23 18.20 14.02
CA ALA A 182 13.42 17.47 15.00
C ALA A 182 13.44 15.96 14.71
N ARG A 183 13.40 15.56 13.43
CA ARG A 183 13.54 14.17 13.00
C ARG A 183 14.86 13.57 13.49
N ILE A 184 15.98 14.29 13.29
CA ILE A 184 17.30 13.89 13.79
C ILE A 184 17.29 13.75 15.32
N THR A 185 16.71 14.70 16.06
CA THR A 185 16.67 14.60 17.53
C THR A 185 15.83 13.43 18.03
N ASN A 186 14.76 13.07 17.31
CA ASN A 186 13.92 11.94 17.66
C ASN A 186 14.64 10.62 17.38
N ILE A 187 15.31 10.51 16.23
CA ILE A 187 16.16 9.35 15.88
C ILE A 187 17.27 9.16 16.92
N LEU A 188 17.96 10.23 17.31
CA LEU A 188 19.02 10.15 18.33
C LEU A 188 18.48 9.70 19.69
N LYS A 189 17.28 10.15 20.09
CA LYS A 189 16.67 9.74 21.36
C LYS A 189 16.23 8.28 21.34
N THR A 190 15.62 7.83 20.26
CA THR A 190 15.19 6.42 20.13
C THR A 190 16.39 5.48 20.03
N GLU A 191 17.44 5.88 19.32
CA GLU A 191 18.68 5.10 19.25
C GLU A 191 19.37 4.99 20.62
N LYS A 192 19.44 6.09 21.39
CA LYS A 192 19.97 6.07 22.76
C LYS A 192 19.20 5.11 23.67
N LYS A 193 17.86 5.16 23.65
CA LYS A 193 17.03 4.23 24.44
C LYS A 193 17.19 2.78 23.99
N LYS A 194 17.31 2.53 22.68
CA LYS A 194 17.54 1.20 22.12
C LYS A 194 18.88 0.63 22.60
N ARG A 195 19.97 1.42 22.55
CA ARG A 195 21.28 1.01 23.07
C ARG A 195 21.23 0.72 24.57
N PHE A 196 20.57 1.58 25.34
CA PHE A 196 20.39 1.37 26.78
C PHE A 196 19.65 0.04 27.09
N LEU A 197 18.57 -0.29 26.38
CA LEU A 197 17.86 -1.55 26.58
C LEU A 197 18.73 -2.76 26.23
N LEU A 198 19.53 -2.68 25.17
CA LEU A 198 20.49 -3.73 24.82
C LEU A 198 21.55 -3.89 25.90
N ASP A 199 22.11 -2.81 26.41
CA ASP A 199 23.12 -2.86 27.47
C ASP A 199 22.52 -3.36 28.78
N LYS A 200 21.28 -2.99 29.10
CA LYS A 200 20.51 -3.53 30.23
C LYS A 200 20.29 -5.04 30.08
N SER A 201 19.91 -5.52 28.89
CA SER A 201 19.74 -6.96 28.64
C SER A 201 21.06 -7.72 28.75
N LYS A 202 22.18 -7.14 28.30
CA LYS A 202 23.52 -7.72 28.42
C LYS A 202 23.96 -7.77 29.87
N ALA A 203 23.74 -6.70 30.63
CA ALA A 203 24.04 -6.65 32.06
C ALA A 203 23.23 -7.69 32.87
N ILE A 204 21.95 -7.86 32.54
CA ILE A 204 21.11 -8.91 33.13
C ILE A 204 21.65 -10.30 32.78
N ALA A 205 22.04 -10.53 31.52
CA ALA A 205 22.62 -11.81 31.09
C ALA A 205 23.99 -12.11 31.71
N SER A 206 24.81 -11.08 31.98
CA SER A 206 26.12 -11.20 32.61
C SER A 206 26.09 -11.13 34.15
N GLY A 207 24.91 -10.93 34.76
CA GLY A 207 24.75 -10.79 36.21
C GLY A 207 25.36 -9.51 36.80
N GLN A 208 25.63 -8.50 35.97
CA GLN A 208 26.17 -7.21 36.38
C GLN A 208 25.07 -6.21 36.81
N PRO A 209 25.40 -5.21 37.63
CA PRO A 209 24.44 -4.20 38.07
C PRO A 209 23.85 -3.42 36.88
N LEU A 210 22.56 -3.12 36.98
CA LEU A 210 21.79 -2.48 35.92
C LEU A 210 22.32 -1.05 35.66
N PRO A 211 22.49 -0.65 34.39
CA PRO A 211 22.84 0.73 34.07
C PRO A 211 21.70 1.68 34.46
N GLU A 212 22.02 2.85 35.02
CA GLU A 212 21.05 3.88 35.42
C GLU A 212 20.39 4.52 34.20
N GLU A 213 19.07 4.70 34.26
CA GLU A 213 18.31 5.32 33.16
C GLU A 213 18.70 6.80 33.00
N PRO A 214 18.88 7.29 31.76
CA PRO A 214 19.15 8.71 31.54
C PRO A 214 17.91 9.54 31.91
N GLU A 215 18.02 10.39 32.92
CA GLU A 215 16.94 11.30 33.34
C GLU A 215 16.56 12.26 32.20
N GLU A 216 15.31 12.20 31.75
CA GLU A 216 14.80 13.18 30.80
C GLU A 216 14.46 14.50 31.53
N PRO A 217 14.88 15.67 30.98
CA PRO A 217 14.53 16.94 31.59
C PRO A 217 13.01 17.16 31.53
N LYS A 218 12.39 17.30 32.71
CA LYS A 218 10.95 17.57 32.86
C LYS A 218 10.56 18.80 32.04
N ARG A 219 9.70 18.62 31.04
CA ARG A 219 9.18 19.71 30.22
C ARG A 219 8.31 20.62 31.10
N LYS A 220 8.76 21.84 31.37
CA LYS A 220 7.93 22.88 32.01
C LYS A 220 6.81 23.27 31.06
N HIS A 221 5.58 22.83 31.31
CA HIS A 221 4.41 23.27 30.56
C HIS A 221 4.09 24.72 30.94
N GLN A 222 4.58 25.67 30.15
CA GLN A 222 4.14 27.06 30.22
C GLN A 222 2.74 27.13 29.59
N ARG A 223 1.69 27.11 30.41
CA ARG A 223 0.33 27.42 29.96
C ARG A 223 0.31 28.91 29.60
N LYS A 224 0.30 29.25 28.32
CA LYS A 224 0.05 30.65 27.91
C LYS A 224 -1.38 31.01 28.33
N PRO A 225 -1.61 32.13 29.03
CA PRO A 225 -2.97 32.55 29.34
C PRO A 225 -3.70 32.90 28.05
N PHE A 226 -4.93 32.39 27.93
CA PHE A 226 -5.88 32.77 26.88
C PHE A 226 -6.13 34.28 27.00
N ARG A 227 -5.69 35.08 26.01
CA ARG A 227 -6.13 36.47 25.91
C ARG A 227 -7.52 36.46 25.26
N ARG A 228 -8.49 37.02 25.98
CA ARG A 228 -9.81 37.38 25.44
C ARG A 228 -9.69 38.58 24.52
#